data_AF-A0AA37L6S3-F1
#
_entry.id   AF-A0AA37L6S3-F1
#
_cell.length_a   1.000
_cell.length_b   1.000
_cell.length_c   1.000
_cell.angle_alpha   90.00
_cell.angle_beta   90.00
_cell.angle_gamma   90.00
#
_symmetry.space_group_name_H-M   'P 1'
#
loop_
_entity.id
_entity.type
_entity.pdbx_description
1 polymer ?
#
loop_
_entity_poly.entity_id
_entity_poly.type
_entity_poly.pdbx_seq_one_letter_code
_entity_poly.pdbx_strand_id
1 'polypeptide(L)'
;MYYKAESYVGSEYAGKILWENGLTPVYVSDNPVLNAQHVLFEAAKAYRYGLPYHAALSSVTSAPAELLGLGQRIGKIKPGFDADIAVWDSDPLSVGAAPVQVWIDGTAQFSDPVELKKPLTGPISPDPKLANTTEETTDLEEVVFTGVSNVWLSGEDVHLAGDETVNVVFDNGAIKCIGACAEEVAAAKSASKKVINLTNGHITESFTAFGSLIGLNEIDNEADTDNGRNPTGFSRGLDGLVLDNKKLHVAKRYGVTKGISAPKFTGGLTHSGTSVGFNTDALHALEKGAVWSEDVAVHRTLTLAAKRGDNPSISSAIGALRHSLLEAVANNDTGSDPYSEAAYLKKVVNGELPLVLTVHSADTIVAALRVKATVEEALAAKSHSTESPKLRVAIIGGAESHLVASELAAAGVGVVLAPFQSYSNTWDQRRSLTGAPLTNGTAVDTLLDAGVVTAIGLEEDWLIRDLGLLAGIAQKNGNGRLSEKKALDLVSTNVYKILGIEESQSRNARHFVVYEGSPLEIGGRVRAVGSGRETVSVFV
;
A
#
# COMPACT_ATOMS: atom_id res chain seq x y z
N MET A 1 -7.87 14.25 0.73
CA MET A 1 -6.44 14.26 0.35
C MET A 1 -5.73 15.00 1.47
N TYR A 2 -4.71 14.43 2.08
CA TYR A 2 -4.12 14.96 3.33
C TYR A 2 -2.88 15.83 3.06
N TYR A 3 -2.96 16.60 1.99
CA TYR A 3 -1.78 17.23 1.38
C TYR A 3 -1.61 18.70 1.79
N LYS A 4 -2.70 19.46 1.89
CA LYS A 4 -2.73 20.89 2.30
C LYS A 4 -3.89 21.15 3.26
N ALA A 5 -3.79 22.21 4.07
CA ALA A 5 -4.82 22.58 5.05
C ALA A 5 -6.23 22.69 4.43
N GLU A 6 -6.37 23.28 3.24
CA GLU A 6 -7.68 23.45 2.59
C GLU A 6 -8.30 22.12 2.15
N SER A 7 -7.47 21.12 1.85
CA SER A 7 -7.91 19.77 1.46
C SER A 7 -8.19 18.85 2.65
N TYR A 8 -7.78 19.24 3.85
CA TYR A 8 -7.87 18.43 5.07
C TYR A 8 -9.33 18.17 5.48
N VAL A 9 -10.25 19.10 5.19
CA VAL A 9 -11.70 18.93 5.43
C VAL A 9 -12.43 18.23 4.27
N GLY A 10 -11.70 17.76 3.25
CA GLY A 10 -12.28 17.06 2.12
C GLY A 10 -12.98 15.76 2.52
N SER A 11 -13.97 15.38 1.71
CA SER A 11 -14.75 14.14 1.89
C SER A 11 -14.71 13.30 0.61
N GLU A 12 -14.56 11.99 0.76
CA GLU A 12 -14.70 11.01 -0.32
C GLU A 12 -16.08 11.05 -0.99
N TYR A 13 -17.10 11.50 -0.25
CA TYR A 13 -18.47 11.63 -0.71
C TYR A 13 -18.73 12.91 -1.53
N ALA A 14 -17.72 13.77 -1.73
CA ALA A 14 -17.90 15.07 -2.39
C ALA A 14 -18.61 14.96 -3.75
N GLY A 15 -18.23 14.01 -4.60
CA GLY A 15 -18.87 13.81 -5.90
C GLY A 15 -20.36 13.51 -5.78
N LYS A 16 -20.74 12.60 -4.87
CA LYS A 16 -22.14 12.25 -4.57
C LYS A 16 -22.91 13.45 -4.01
N ILE A 17 -22.33 14.15 -3.03
CA ILE A 17 -22.96 15.31 -2.39
C ILE A 17 -23.25 16.41 -3.42
N LEU A 18 -22.30 16.72 -4.30
CA LEU A 18 -22.50 17.70 -5.37
C LEU A 18 -23.64 17.26 -6.30
N TRP A 19 -23.62 16.01 -6.74
CA TRP A 19 -24.63 15.44 -7.63
C TRP A 19 -26.06 15.50 -7.02
N GLU A 20 -26.21 15.10 -5.76
CA GLU A 20 -27.51 15.13 -5.05
C GLU A 20 -28.05 16.56 -4.87
N ASN A 21 -27.18 17.57 -4.93
CA ASN A 21 -27.54 18.98 -4.86
C ASN A 21 -27.67 19.64 -6.26
N GLY A 22 -27.75 18.85 -7.32
CA GLY A 22 -27.94 19.36 -8.69
C GLY A 22 -26.70 20.03 -9.29
N LEU A 23 -25.51 19.84 -8.69
CA LEU A 23 -24.24 20.29 -9.23
C LEU A 23 -23.59 19.15 -10.03
N THR A 24 -22.96 19.47 -11.16
CA THR A 24 -22.28 18.48 -11.99
C THR A 24 -20.85 18.25 -11.47
N PRO A 25 -20.53 17.08 -10.89
CA PRO A 25 -19.18 16.79 -10.45
C PRO A 25 -18.25 16.56 -11.66
N VAL A 26 -17.02 17.06 -11.55
CA VAL A 26 -15.94 16.85 -12.51
C VAL A 26 -14.70 16.41 -11.75
N TYR A 27 -14.01 15.38 -12.27
CA TYR A 27 -12.76 14.90 -11.71
C TYR A 27 -11.61 15.26 -12.66
N VAL A 28 -10.48 15.69 -12.08
CA VAL A 28 -9.28 16.09 -12.80
C VAL A 28 -8.05 15.48 -12.13
N SER A 29 -7.00 15.24 -12.90
CA SER A 29 -5.70 14.79 -12.40
C SER A 29 -4.80 15.96 -12.02
N ASP A 30 -4.03 15.82 -10.94
CA ASP A 30 -2.92 16.70 -10.59
C ASP A 30 -1.59 16.10 -11.13
N ASN A 31 -1.45 16.05 -12.45
CA ASN A 31 -0.34 15.31 -13.07
C ASN A 31 1.01 16.02 -12.82
N PRO A 32 2.06 15.32 -12.34
CA PRO A 32 2.16 13.87 -12.26
C PRO A 32 1.81 13.25 -10.88
N VAL A 33 1.54 14.04 -9.84
CA VAL A 33 1.20 13.56 -8.47
C VAL A 33 0.04 12.56 -8.49
N LEU A 34 -1.08 12.96 -9.12
CA LEU A 34 -2.11 12.04 -9.56
C LEU A 34 -1.97 11.91 -11.06
N ASN A 35 -1.35 10.82 -11.51
CA ASN A 35 -1.06 10.62 -12.92
C ASN A 35 -2.34 10.67 -13.77
N ALA A 36 -2.31 11.44 -14.86
CA ALA A 36 -3.46 11.60 -15.77
C ALA A 36 -4.01 10.28 -16.32
N GLN A 37 -3.18 9.25 -16.43
CA GLN A 37 -3.56 7.90 -16.85
C GLN A 37 -4.59 7.24 -15.90
N HIS A 38 -4.68 7.70 -14.66
CA HIS A 38 -5.50 7.09 -13.61
C HIS A 38 -6.71 7.94 -13.23
N VAL A 39 -7.04 9.01 -13.97
CA VAL A 39 -8.20 9.86 -13.66
C VAL A 39 -9.54 9.08 -13.69
N LEU A 40 -9.65 8.05 -14.53
CA LEU A 40 -10.83 7.16 -14.54
C LEU A 40 -10.93 6.31 -13.27
N PHE A 41 -9.80 5.95 -12.67
CA PHE A 41 -9.78 5.26 -11.37
C PHE A 41 -10.27 6.17 -10.25
N GLU A 42 -10.04 7.49 -10.33
CA GLU A 42 -10.67 8.45 -9.41
C GLU A 42 -12.19 8.54 -9.58
N ALA A 43 -12.69 8.50 -10.82
CA ALA A 43 -14.12 8.40 -11.09
C ALA A 43 -14.72 7.06 -10.59
N ALA A 44 -13.97 5.95 -10.70
CA ALA A 44 -14.36 4.66 -10.14
C ALA A 44 -14.49 4.71 -8.61
N LYS A 45 -13.57 5.42 -7.94
CA LYS A 45 -13.69 5.71 -6.51
C LYS A 45 -14.88 6.62 -6.21
N ALA A 46 -15.20 7.61 -7.04
CA ALA A 46 -16.44 8.38 -6.86
C ALA A 46 -17.69 7.47 -6.90
N TYR A 47 -17.71 6.50 -7.81
CA TYR A 47 -18.78 5.49 -7.89
C TYR A 47 -18.84 4.62 -6.63
N ARG A 48 -17.67 4.21 -6.09
CA ARG A 48 -17.55 3.55 -4.78
C ARG A 48 -18.30 4.34 -3.69
N TYR A 49 -18.14 5.66 -3.66
CA TYR A 49 -18.78 6.51 -2.65
C TYR A 49 -20.20 6.98 -3.04
N GLY A 50 -20.84 6.31 -4.00
CA GLY A 50 -22.27 6.43 -4.27
C GLY A 50 -22.65 7.47 -5.34
N LEU A 51 -21.68 8.03 -6.06
CA LEU A 51 -21.99 8.80 -7.28
C LEU A 51 -22.56 7.83 -8.35
N PRO A 52 -23.74 8.07 -8.96
CA PRO A 52 -24.30 7.12 -9.92
C PRO A 52 -23.36 6.83 -11.10
N TYR A 53 -23.38 5.59 -11.62
CA TYR A 53 -22.48 5.12 -12.68
C TYR A 53 -22.33 6.11 -13.85
N HIS A 54 -23.46 6.55 -14.41
CA HIS A 54 -23.47 7.49 -15.55
C HIS A 54 -22.86 8.85 -15.19
N ALA A 55 -23.08 9.32 -13.96
CA ALA A 55 -22.52 10.58 -13.48
C ALA A 55 -20.99 10.44 -13.27
N ALA A 56 -20.53 9.34 -12.66
CA ALA A 56 -19.12 9.03 -12.50
C ALA A 56 -18.39 8.96 -13.85
N LEU A 57 -18.92 8.23 -14.83
CA LEU A 57 -18.32 8.16 -16.16
C LEU A 57 -18.36 9.52 -16.89
N SER A 58 -19.47 10.25 -16.78
CA SER A 58 -19.60 11.59 -17.39
C SER A 58 -18.61 12.60 -16.79
N SER A 59 -18.24 12.46 -15.51
CA SER A 59 -17.40 13.40 -14.77
C SER A 59 -15.97 13.55 -15.29
N VAL A 60 -15.52 12.59 -16.12
CA VAL A 60 -14.21 12.59 -16.79
C VAL A 60 -14.34 12.52 -18.32
N THR A 61 -15.57 12.64 -18.86
CA THR A 61 -15.84 12.59 -20.30
C THR A 61 -16.67 13.79 -20.77
N SER A 62 -17.99 13.66 -20.80
CA SER A 62 -18.90 14.67 -21.35
C SER A 62 -19.08 15.90 -20.45
N ALA A 63 -19.08 15.74 -19.12
CA ALA A 63 -19.28 16.85 -18.20
C ALA A 63 -18.18 17.94 -18.31
N PRO A 64 -16.87 17.63 -18.25
CA PRO A 64 -15.84 18.64 -18.45
C PRO A 64 -15.90 19.27 -19.85
N ALA A 65 -16.20 18.49 -20.88
CA ALA A 65 -16.37 19.01 -22.24
C ALA A 65 -17.49 20.05 -22.34
N GLU A 66 -18.65 19.76 -21.74
CA GLU A 66 -19.80 20.69 -21.71
C GLU A 66 -19.47 21.98 -20.96
N LEU A 67 -18.85 21.86 -19.78
CA LEU A 67 -18.50 23.02 -18.95
C LEU A 67 -17.41 23.91 -19.56
N LEU A 68 -16.51 23.34 -20.36
CA LEU A 68 -15.51 24.08 -21.13
C LEU A 68 -16.06 24.66 -22.45
N GLY A 69 -17.35 24.45 -22.77
CA GLY A 69 -17.97 24.91 -24.01
C GLY A 69 -17.61 24.08 -25.25
N LEU A 70 -17.04 22.89 -25.05
CA LEU A 70 -16.58 21.97 -26.10
C LEU A 70 -17.53 20.76 -26.30
N GLY A 71 -18.66 20.71 -25.60
CA GLY A 71 -19.59 19.55 -25.62
C GLY A 71 -20.31 19.29 -26.95
N GLN A 72 -20.11 20.12 -27.98
CA GLN A 72 -20.53 19.86 -29.37
C GLN A 72 -19.42 19.23 -30.23
N ARG A 73 -18.23 19.06 -29.66
CA ARG A 73 -17.04 18.53 -30.33
C ARG A 73 -16.50 17.26 -29.67
N ILE A 74 -16.35 17.26 -28.33
CA ILE A 74 -15.68 16.17 -27.60
C ILE A 74 -16.53 15.63 -26.44
N GLY A 75 -16.06 14.55 -25.81
CA GLY A 75 -16.62 13.98 -24.59
C GLY A 75 -17.79 13.01 -24.80
N LYS A 76 -18.22 12.78 -26.04
CA LYS A 76 -19.27 11.81 -26.42
C LYS A 76 -18.87 11.06 -27.68
N ILE A 77 -19.19 9.76 -27.73
CA ILE A 77 -19.10 8.97 -28.95
C ILE A 77 -20.39 9.19 -29.74
N LYS A 78 -20.37 10.14 -30.69
CA LYS A 78 -21.53 10.52 -31.49
C LYS A 78 -21.10 11.02 -32.89
N PRO A 79 -21.87 10.76 -33.96
CA PRO A 79 -21.56 11.33 -35.28
C PRO A 79 -21.44 12.86 -35.24
N GLY A 80 -20.41 13.39 -35.90
CA GLY A 80 -20.09 14.83 -35.93
C GLY A 80 -19.19 15.33 -34.80
N PHE A 81 -18.76 14.44 -33.88
CA PHE A 81 -17.80 14.75 -32.83
C PHE A 81 -16.37 14.38 -33.28
N ASP A 82 -15.37 15.00 -32.66
CA ASP A 82 -13.96 14.68 -32.84
C ASP A 82 -13.74 13.21 -32.42
N ALA A 83 -12.95 12.47 -33.19
CA ALA A 83 -12.80 11.02 -33.05
C ALA A 83 -11.79 10.64 -31.95
N ASP A 84 -12.04 11.16 -30.75
CA ASP A 84 -11.32 10.84 -29.51
C ASP A 84 -12.01 9.66 -28.81
N ILE A 85 -11.44 8.46 -28.94
CA ILE A 85 -12.08 7.21 -28.51
C ILE A 85 -11.09 6.42 -27.65
N ALA A 86 -11.53 5.97 -26.49
CA ALA A 86 -10.81 5.00 -25.66
C ALA A 86 -11.62 3.69 -25.59
N VAL A 87 -10.99 2.58 -25.97
CA VAL A 87 -11.54 1.23 -25.86
C VAL A 87 -10.85 0.53 -24.69
N TRP A 88 -11.63 -0.12 -23.84
CA TRP A 88 -11.17 -0.71 -22.58
C TRP A 88 -11.34 -2.23 -22.59
N ASP A 89 -10.47 -2.93 -21.86
CA ASP A 89 -10.49 -4.40 -21.73
C ASP A 89 -11.55 -4.92 -20.74
N SER A 90 -12.21 -4.01 -20.04
CA SER A 90 -13.23 -4.24 -19.02
C SER A 90 -14.04 -2.94 -18.83
N ASP A 91 -15.06 -2.94 -17.97
CA ASP A 91 -15.76 -1.69 -17.62
C ASP A 91 -14.74 -0.66 -17.09
N PRO A 92 -14.65 0.56 -17.67
CA PRO A 92 -13.66 1.57 -17.31
C PRO A 92 -13.73 2.04 -15.85
N LEU A 93 -14.83 1.80 -15.14
CA LEU A 93 -14.92 2.06 -13.70
C LEU A 93 -14.49 0.87 -12.83
N SER A 94 -13.94 -0.21 -13.41
CA SER A 94 -13.45 -1.37 -12.67
C SER A 94 -12.03 -1.18 -12.15
N VAL A 95 -11.70 -1.86 -11.06
CA VAL A 95 -10.30 -1.99 -10.60
C VAL A 95 -9.47 -2.68 -11.68
N GLY A 96 -8.38 -2.02 -12.09
CA GLY A 96 -7.44 -2.54 -13.06
C GLY A 96 -7.90 -2.44 -14.51
N ALA A 97 -9.00 -1.74 -14.83
CA ALA A 97 -9.37 -1.50 -16.23
C ALA A 97 -8.20 -0.83 -16.98
N ALA A 98 -7.85 -1.37 -18.15
CA ALA A 98 -6.78 -0.85 -18.98
C ALA A 98 -7.29 -0.54 -20.39
N PRO A 99 -6.82 0.55 -21.01
CA PRO A 99 -7.19 0.84 -22.39
C PRO A 99 -6.52 -0.19 -23.32
N VAL A 100 -7.28 -0.73 -24.27
CA VAL A 100 -6.78 -1.60 -25.35
C VAL A 100 -6.32 -0.76 -26.54
N GLN A 101 -7.01 0.34 -26.82
CA GLN A 101 -6.62 1.29 -27.86
C GLN A 101 -7.19 2.67 -27.55
N VAL A 102 -6.45 3.71 -27.93
CA VAL A 102 -6.86 5.11 -27.87
C VAL A 102 -6.71 5.71 -29.26
N TRP A 103 -7.73 6.42 -29.72
CA TRP A 103 -7.67 7.29 -30.90
C TRP A 103 -7.76 8.74 -30.44
N ILE A 104 -6.93 9.61 -31.02
CA ILE A 104 -6.98 11.06 -30.86
C ILE A 104 -7.14 11.65 -32.26
N ASP A 105 -8.18 12.45 -32.48
CA ASP A 105 -8.54 12.97 -33.81
C ASP A 105 -8.61 11.85 -34.88
N GLY A 106 -9.07 10.66 -34.50
CA GLY A 106 -9.17 9.49 -35.39
C GLY A 106 -7.84 8.77 -35.66
N THR A 107 -6.73 9.22 -35.07
CA THR A 107 -5.41 8.60 -35.19
C THR A 107 -5.16 7.65 -34.03
N ALA A 108 -4.91 6.38 -34.33
CA ALA A 108 -4.56 5.37 -33.31
C ALA A 108 -3.24 5.73 -32.62
N GLN A 109 -3.23 5.69 -31.29
CA GLN A 109 -2.09 6.09 -30.47
C GLN A 109 -1.16 4.92 -30.14
N PHE A 110 -1.69 3.69 -30.03
CA PHE A 110 -0.88 2.50 -29.79
C PHE A 110 -0.65 1.75 -31.09
N SER A 111 0.63 1.54 -31.45
CA SER A 111 1.01 0.76 -32.63
C SER A 111 0.88 -0.75 -32.40
N ASP A 112 1.18 -1.21 -31.19
CA ASP A 112 1.16 -2.63 -30.80
C ASP A 112 0.75 -2.75 -29.31
N PRO A 113 -0.53 -2.50 -28.98
CA PRO A 113 -0.99 -2.51 -27.60
C PRO A 113 -1.01 -3.93 -27.03
N VAL A 114 -0.55 -4.07 -25.79
CA VAL A 114 -0.71 -5.32 -25.04
C VAL A 114 -2.13 -5.41 -24.51
N GLU A 115 -2.90 -6.36 -25.04
CA GLU A 115 -4.24 -6.66 -24.54
C GLU A 115 -4.20 -7.75 -23.46
N LEU A 116 -4.78 -7.45 -22.30
CA LEU A 116 -4.91 -8.40 -21.21
C LEU A 116 -6.18 -9.25 -21.42
N LYS A 117 -6.06 -10.56 -21.18
CA LYS A 117 -7.20 -11.48 -21.30
C LYS A 117 -8.06 -11.42 -20.04
N LYS A 118 -8.95 -10.43 -19.97
CA LYS A 118 -9.91 -10.27 -18.87
C LYS A 118 -11.31 -10.76 -19.27
N PRO A 119 -12.10 -11.30 -18.33
CA PRO A 119 -13.50 -11.62 -18.60
C PRO A 119 -14.28 -10.37 -18.99
N LEU A 120 -14.97 -10.40 -20.14
CA LEU A 120 -15.90 -9.35 -20.54
C LEU A 120 -17.21 -9.51 -19.75
N THR A 121 -17.25 -8.91 -18.58
CA THR A 121 -18.48 -8.75 -17.80
C THR A 121 -19.17 -7.45 -18.18
N GLY A 122 -20.50 -7.38 -18.01
CA GLY A 122 -21.24 -6.12 -18.16
C GLY A 122 -20.78 -5.06 -17.15
N PRO A 123 -21.40 -3.87 -17.18
CA PRO A 123 -21.02 -2.80 -16.26
C PRO A 123 -21.03 -3.25 -14.81
N ILE A 124 -20.03 -2.84 -14.02
CA ILE A 124 -19.98 -3.13 -12.60
C ILE A 124 -21.16 -2.45 -11.90
N SER A 125 -21.73 -3.16 -10.92
CA SER A 125 -22.85 -2.64 -10.13
C SER A 125 -22.64 -2.93 -8.64
N PRO A 126 -21.74 -2.19 -7.95
CA PRO A 126 -21.63 -2.20 -6.50
C PRO A 126 -22.98 -2.02 -5.81
N ASP A 127 -23.17 -2.64 -4.64
CA ASP A 127 -24.38 -2.44 -3.84
C ASP A 127 -24.44 -0.96 -3.36
N PRO A 128 -25.45 -0.17 -3.77
CA PRO A 128 -25.57 1.22 -3.36
C PRO A 128 -25.78 1.38 -1.85
N LYS A 129 -26.27 0.36 -1.13
CA LYS A 129 -26.41 0.41 0.34
C LYS A 129 -25.05 0.49 1.04
N LEU A 130 -24.05 -0.15 0.44
CA LEU A 130 -22.67 -0.15 0.91
C LEU A 130 -21.94 1.16 0.62
N ALA A 131 -22.54 2.07 -0.16
CA ALA A 131 -22.00 3.40 -0.37
C ALA A 131 -22.24 4.35 0.82
N ASN A 132 -23.09 4.00 1.79
CA ASN A 132 -23.42 4.88 2.93
C ASN A 132 -22.82 4.41 4.26
N THR A 133 -21.64 3.78 4.24
CA THR A 133 -21.02 3.32 5.50
C THR A 133 -20.71 4.53 6.38
N THR A 134 -21.36 4.56 7.54
CA THR A 134 -21.15 5.50 8.64
C THR A 134 -19.72 5.42 9.15
N GLU A 135 -19.22 6.56 9.62
CA GLU A 135 -17.87 6.66 10.18
C GLU A 135 -17.78 6.11 11.61
N GLU A 136 -18.93 5.87 12.25
CA GLU A 136 -19.02 5.45 13.65
C GLU A 136 -18.71 3.96 13.79
N THR A 137 -17.83 3.65 14.75
CA THR A 137 -17.51 2.29 15.13
C THR A 137 -18.04 1.98 16.52
N THR A 138 -18.53 0.76 16.70
CA THR A 138 -18.78 0.19 18.04
C THR A 138 -17.76 -0.91 18.30
N ASP A 139 -17.03 -0.80 19.40
CA ASP A 139 -16.10 -1.83 19.84
C ASP A 139 -16.84 -2.94 20.59
N LEU A 140 -16.65 -4.18 20.15
CA LEU A 140 -17.33 -5.35 20.69
C LEU A 140 -16.30 -6.40 21.13
N GLU A 141 -16.43 -6.90 22.36
CA GLU A 141 -15.65 -8.05 22.84
C GLU A 141 -16.03 -9.33 22.10
N GLU A 142 -17.33 -9.50 21.81
CA GLU A 142 -17.85 -10.66 21.08
C GLU A 142 -18.72 -10.23 19.90
N VAL A 143 -18.42 -10.79 18.73
CA VAL A 143 -19.18 -10.54 17.50
C VAL A 143 -19.17 -11.77 16.59
N VAL A 144 -20.30 -12.02 15.93
CA VAL A 144 -20.47 -13.12 14.98
C VAL A 144 -20.68 -12.57 13.58
N PHE A 145 -19.89 -13.03 12.62
CA PHE A 145 -20.08 -12.76 11.20
C PHE A 145 -20.63 -14.02 10.51
N THR A 146 -21.73 -13.87 9.77
CA THR A 146 -22.32 -14.92 8.94
C THR A 146 -22.24 -14.54 7.47
N GLY A 147 -22.33 -15.51 6.55
CA GLY A 147 -22.24 -15.23 5.11
C GLY A 147 -20.82 -14.94 4.62
N VAL A 148 -19.81 -15.49 5.30
CA VAL A 148 -18.40 -15.35 4.91
C VAL A 148 -18.08 -16.39 3.84
N SER A 149 -17.75 -15.94 2.65
CA SER A 149 -17.37 -16.78 1.50
C SER A 149 -15.87 -17.10 1.49
N ASN A 150 -15.05 -16.17 2.01
CA ASN A 150 -13.59 -16.27 1.96
C ASN A 150 -12.94 -15.88 3.30
N VAL A 151 -12.03 -16.73 3.79
CA VAL A 151 -11.12 -16.43 4.91
C VAL A 151 -9.69 -16.57 4.41
N TRP A 152 -8.98 -15.46 4.39
CA TRP A 152 -7.62 -15.28 3.87
C TRP A 152 -6.67 -14.90 5.00
N LEU A 153 -6.61 -15.75 6.02
CA LEU A 153 -5.78 -15.55 7.22
C LEU A 153 -4.68 -16.61 7.27
N SER A 154 -3.46 -16.18 7.56
CA SER A 154 -2.30 -17.06 7.70
C SER A 154 -2.58 -18.15 8.73
N GLY A 155 -2.51 -19.41 8.29
CA GLY A 155 -2.78 -20.60 9.10
C GLY A 155 -4.25 -21.04 9.15
N GLU A 156 -5.18 -20.28 8.57
CA GLU A 156 -6.63 -20.49 8.67
C GLU A 156 -7.35 -20.22 7.34
N ASP A 157 -6.66 -20.42 6.21
CA ASP A 157 -7.22 -20.17 4.89
C ASP A 157 -8.42 -21.09 4.61
N VAL A 158 -9.60 -20.49 4.40
CA VAL A 158 -10.84 -21.18 4.01
C VAL A 158 -11.39 -20.50 2.77
N HIS A 159 -11.39 -21.24 1.65
CA HIS A 159 -11.98 -20.80 0.39
C HIS A 159 -13.10 -21.76 0.01
N LEU A 160 -14.31 -21.23 -0.09
CA LEU A 160 -15.50 -22.01 -0.39
C LEU A 160 -15.87 -21.86 -1.88
N ALA A 161 -16.32 -22.94 -2.50
CA ALA A 161 -16.73 -22.94 -3.89
C ALA A 161 -18.24 -22.63 -4.02
N GLY A 162 -18.60 -21.82 -5.01
CA GLY A 162 -20.00 -21.48 -5.26
C GLY A 162 -20.61 -20.59 -4.17
N ASP A 163 -21.85 -20.88 -3.79
CA ASP A 163 -22.63 -20.08 -2.82
C ASP A 163 -22.45 -20.56 -1.36
N GLU A 164 -21.46 -21.42 -1.10
CA GLU A 164 -21.15 -21.89 0.25
C GLU A 164 -20.60 -20.75 1.11
N THR A 165 -21.06 -20.67 2.37
CA THR A 165 -20.60 -19.68 3.34
C THR A 165 -20.37 -20.30 4.70
N VAL A 166 -19.41 -19.76 5.45
CA VAL A 166 -19.16 -20.09 6.85
C VAL A 166 -19.52 -18.94 7.77
N ASN A 167 -19.61 -19.26 9.06
CA ASN A 167 -19.68 -18.32 10.16
C ASN A 167 -18.29 -18.17 10.78
N VAL A 168 -17.98 -16.96 11.25
CA VAL A 168 -16.75 -16.66 11.99
C VAL A 168 -17.11 -15.93 13.26
N VAL A 169 -16.64 -16.46 14.38
CA VAL A 169 -16.95 -15.96 15.73
C VAL A 169 -15.69 -15.37 16.33
N PHE A 170 -15.78 -14.12 16.74
CA PHE A 170 -14.74 -13.44 17.50
C PHE A 170 -15.14 -13.30 18.96
N ASP A 171 -14.17 -13.51 19.84
CA ASP A 171 -14.31 -13.44 21.30
C ASP A 171 -13.01 -12.88 21.89
N ASN A 172 -13.11 -11.76 22.59
CA ASN A 172 -11.98 -11.00 23.14
C ASN A 172 -10.89 -10.70 22.08
N GLY A 173 -11.33 -10.27 20.89
CA GLY A 173 -10.43 -9.96 19.75
C GLY A 173 -9.73 -11.18 19.13
N ALA A 174 -10.06 -12.40 19.57
CA ALA A 174 -9.52 -13.66 19.07
C ALA A 174 -10.55 -14.40 18.21
N ILE A 175 -10.07 -15.21 17.27
CA ILE A 175 -10.94 -16.12 16.51
C ILE A 175 -11.26 -17.32 17.38
N LYS A 176 -12.55 -17.49 17.70
CA LYS A 176 -13.06 -18.61 18.49
C LYS A 176 -13.46 -19.79 17.62
N CYS A 177 -14.13 -19.52 16.49
CA CYS A 177 -14.62 -20.54 15.57
C CYS A 177 -14.68 -20.03 14.13
N ILE A 178 -14.34 -20.92 13.18
CA ILE A 178 -14.57 -20.76 11.74
C ILE A 178 -15.30 -22.03 11.25
N GLY A 179 -16.42 -21.88 10.56
CA GLY A 179 -17.19 -23.00 10.04
C GLY A 179 -18.69 -22.87 10.30
N ALA A 180 -19.37 -23.95 10.68
CA ALA A 180 -20.79 -23.90 11.01
C ALA A 180 -21.07 -23.09 12.28
N CYS A 181 -20.20 -23.21 13.30
CA CYS A 181 -20.27 -22.51 14.60
C CYS A 181 -21.70 -22.45 15.19
N ALA A 182 -22.45 -23.55 15.08
CA ALA A 182 -23.89 -23.54 15.32
C ALA A 182 -24.25 -23.21 16.77
N GLU A 183 -23.46 -23.72 17.73
CA GLU A 183 -23.64 -23.48 19.15
C GLU A 183 -23.33 -22.03 19.51
N GLU A 184 -22.21 -21.50 18.99
CA GLU A 184 -21.78 -20.12 19.23
C GLU A 184 -22.75 -19.11 18.61
N VAL A 185 -23.23 -19.37 17.39
CA VAL A 185 -24.23 -18.53 16.71
C VAL A 185 -25.56 -18.54 17.48
N ALA A 186 -26.01 -19.71 17.94
CA ALA A 186 -27.22 -19.83 18.75
C ALA A 186 -27.08 -19.12 20.10
N ALA A 187 -25.94 -19.29 20.77
CA ALA A 187 -25.62 -18.62 22.03
C ALA A 187 -25.60 -17.09 21.84
N ALA A 188 -24.92 -16.59 20.81
CA ALA A 188 -24.87 -15.15 20.50
C ALA A 188 -26.27 -14.57 20.29
N LYS A 189 -27.14 -15.25 19.53
CA LYS A 189 -28.54 -14.83 19.32
C LYS A 189 -29.33 -14.82 20.64
N SER A 190 -29.21 -15.85 21.46
CA SER A 190 -29.91 -15.94 22.76
C SER A 190 -29.47 -14.86 23.75
N ALA A 191 -28.18 -14.50 23.73
CA ALA A 191 -27.59 -13.48 24.59
C ALA A 191 -27.75 -12.05 24.01
N SER A 192 -28.47 -11.88 22.90
CA SER A 192 -28.60 -10.60 22.18
C SER A 192 -27.25 -9.95 21.81
N LYS A 193 -26.22 -10.78 21.58
CA LYS A 193 -24.92 -10.33 21.05
C LYS A 193 -25.04 -9.96 19.57
N LYS A 194 -24.12 -9.14 19.08
CA LYS A 194 -24.15 -8.65 17.70
C LYS A 194 -23.85 -9.79 16.71
N VAL A 195 -24.80 -10.04 15.81
CA VAL A 195 -24.64 -10.94 14.67
C VAL A 195 -24.77 -10.12 13.39
N ILE A 196 -23.76 -10.18 12.53
CA ILE A 196 -23.66 -9.39 11.31
C ILE A 196 -23.70 -10.34 10.12
N ASN A 197 -24.74 -10.22 9.32
CA ASN A 197 -24.88 -11.00 8.09
C ASN A 197 -24.22 -10.26 6.93
N LEU A 198 -23.23 -10.87 6.31
CA LEU A 198 -22.51 -10.36 5.17
C LEU A 198 -23.05 -10.97 3.88
N THR A 199 -22.95 -10.22 2.79
CA THR A 199 -23.14 -10.73 1.43
C THR A 199 -21.78 -10.81 0.75
N ASN A 200 -21.35 -12.01 0.33
CA ASN A 200 -20.00 -12.24 -0.20
C ASN A 200 -18.91 -11.75 0.77
N GLY A 201 -18.99 -12.20 2.03
CA GLY A 201 -18.10 -11.74 3.10
C GLY A 201 -16.67 -12.24 2.91
N HIS A 202 -15.70 -11.36 3.14
CA HIS A 202 -14.27 -11.71 3.13
C HIS A 202 -13.64 -11.37 4.47
N ILE A 203 -12.79 -12.24 4.99
CA ILE A 203 -11.93 -11.93 6.14
C ILE A 203 -10.48 -12.03 5.68
N THR A 204 -9.69 -11.00 5.92
CA THR A 204 -8.27 -10.94 5.50
C THR A 204 -7.39 -10.52 6.64
N GLU A 205 -6.07 -10.72 6.50
CA GLU A 205 -5.11 -9.99 7.32
C GLU A 205 -5.37 -8.48 7.18
N SER A 206 -5.04 -7.73 8.22
CA SER A 206 -4.99 -6.28 8.08
C SER A 206 -3.87 -5.85 7.16
N PHE A 207 -4.07 -4.72 6.52
CA PHE A 207 -3.03 -4.09 5.72
C PHE A 207 -2.03 -3.34 6.61
N THR A 208 -0.84 -3.10 6.06
CA THR A 208 0.25 -2.40 6.73
C THR A 208 0.68 -1.20 5.89
N ALA A 209 0.64 -0.02 6.49
CA ALA A 209 1.22 1.17 5.90
C ALA A 209 2.75 1.12 6.03
N PHE A 210 3.46 1.20 4.91
CA PHE A 210 4.92 1.23 4.88
C PHE A 210 5.42 2.11 3.75
N GLY A 211 6.45 2.90 4.03
CA GLY A 211 7.15 3.70 3.02
C GLY A 211 6.72 5.16 2.91
N SER A 212 5.71 5.57 3.68
CA SER A 212 5.27 6.95 3.78
C SER A 212 5.58 7.53 5.16
N LEU A 213 4.97 8.68 5.48
CA LEU A 213 5.24 9.44 6.70
C LEU A 213 4.11 9.34 7.73
N ILE A 214 3.19 8.40 7.52
CA ILE A 214 2.02 8.27 8.40
C ILE A 214 2.45 8.07 9.85
N GLY A 215 1.80 8.77 10.77
CA GLY A 215 2.19 8.78 12.18
C GLY A 215 3.42 9.64 12.50
N LEU A 216 4.02 10.31 11.51
CA LEU A 216 5.07 11.34 11.68
C LEU A 216 4.62 12.71 11.14
N ASN A 217 3.40 12.78 10.60
CA ASN A 217 2.75 14.02 10.21
C ASN A 217 1.21 13.87 10.22
N GLU A 218 0.50 15.00 10.09
CA GLU A 218 -0.96 15.03 9.86
C GLU A 218 -1.31 15.60 8.46
N ILE A 219 -0.62 16.64 7.99
CA ILE A 219 -0.86 17.25 6.68
C ILE A 219 0.47 17.46 5.96
N ASP A 220 0.63 16.87 4.77
CA ASP A 220 1.96 16.67 4.16
C ASP A 220 2.74 17.96 3.85
N ASN A 221 2.06 19.04 3.45
CA ASN A 221 2.69 20.35 3.19
C ASN A 221 2.53 21.36 4.32
N GLU A 222 1.88 21.02 5.42
CA GLU A 222 1.78 21.94 6.56
C GLU A 222 2.93 21.65 7.52
N ALA A 223 3.95 22.50 7.47
CA ALA A 223 5.17 22.33 8.26
C ALA A 223 4.90 22.20 9.78
N ASP A 224 3.88 22.87 10.28
CA ASP A 224 3.48 22.83 11.70
C ASP A 224 2.88 21.47 12.12
N THR A 225 2.50 20.64 11.14
CA THR A 225 1.91 19.31 11.37
C THR A 225 2.85 18.17 11.00
N ASP A 226 4.07 18.49 10.57
CA ASP A 226 5.02 17.55 10.01
C ASP A 226 6.28 17.50 10.89
N ASN A 227 6.78 16.31 11.20
CA ASN A 227 7.98 16.13 12.04
C ASN A 227 9.28 16.68 11.39
N GLY A 228 9.21 17.15 10.14
CA GLY A 228 10.29 17.86 9.49
C GLY A 228 11.31 16.95 8.81
N ARG A 229 12.17 17.58 8.00
CA ARG A 229 13.25 16.91 7.27
C ARG A 229 14.57 16.95 8.05
N ASN A 230 15.32 15.85 8.07
CA ASN A 230 16.66 15.80 8.67
C ASN A 230 17.72 15.29 7.68
N PRO A 231 18.31 16.15 6.84
CA PRO A 231 19.26 15.73 5.81
C PRO A 231 20.69 15.50 6.33
N THR A 232 20.98 15.85 7.58
CA THR A 232 22.35 15.82 8.14
C THR A 232 22.48 14.96 9.38
N GLY A 233 21.38 14.63 10.04
CA GLY A 233 21.36 13.83 11.27
C GLY A 233 20.75 12.45 11.08
N PHE A 234 20.99 11.62 12.10
CA PHE A 234 20.32 10.35 12.29
C PHE A 234 19.25 10.51 13.37
N SER A 235 18.03 10.09 13.10
CA SER A 235 16.88 10.24 14.01
C SER A 235 16.08 8.95 14.09
N ARG A 236 15.28 8.81 15.16
CA ARG A 236 14.38 7.67 15.33
C ARG A 236 12.96 8.09 15.03
N GLY A 237 12.21 7.23 14.34
CA GLY A 237 10.78 7.46 14.07
C GLY A 237 9.97 7.54 15.36
N LEU A 238 10.35 6.76 16.39
CA LEU A 238 9.67 6.75 17.69
C LEU A 238 9.60 8.15 18.33
N ASP A 239 10.68 8.91 18.23
CA ASP A 239 10.81 10.20 18.92
C ASP A 239 9.92 11.29 18.29
N GLY A 240 9.43 11.07 17.07
CA GLY A 240 8.53 11.97 16.35
C GLY A 240 7.13 11.40 16.11
N LEU A 241 6.76 10.33 16.81
CA LEU A 241 5.49 9.65 16.60
C LEU A 241 4.31 10.53 17.09
N VAL A 242 3.38 10.81 16.18
CA VAL A 242 2.15 11.55 16.42
C VAL A 242 0.98 10.62 16.09
N LEU A 243 0.27 10.20 17.15
CA LEU A 243 -0.88 9.29 17.08
C LEU A 243 -2.20 10.06 17.26
N ASP A 244 -3.33 9.36 17.29
CA ASP A 244 -4.69 9.94 17.44
C ASP A 244 -4.99 11.07 16.43
N ASN A 245 -4.91 10.72 15.16
CA ASN A 245 -4.75 11.67 14.08
C ASN A 245 -5.64 11.25 12.90
N LYS A 246 -6.07 12.19 12.05
CA LYS A 246 -7.09 11.91 11.02
C LYS A 246 -6.62 10.88 10.02
N LYS A 247 -5.35 10.94 9.58
CA LYS A 247 -4.77 9.93 8.70
C LYS A 247 -4.83 8.52 9.31
N LEU A 248 -4.57 8.39 10.60
CA LEU A 248 -4.56 7.12 11.33
C LEU A 248 -5.97 6.55 11.53
N HIS A 249 -6.96 7.38 11.87
CA HIS A 249 -8.35 6.94 11.92
C HIS A 249 -8.86 6.49 10.55
N VAL A 250 -8.45 7.19 9.49
CA VAL A 250 -8.73 6.77 8.11
C VAL A 250 -8.03 5.44 7.82
N ALA A 251 -6.75 5.28 8.17
CA ALA A 251 -6.03 4.03 7.99
C ALA A 251 -6.83 2.85 8.57
N LYS A 252 -7.26 2.95 9.83
CA LYS A 252 -8.11 1.96 10.50
C LYS A 252 -9.40 1.70 9.72
N ARG A 253 -10.10 2.75 9.29
CA ARG A 253 -11.36 2.65 8.52
C ARG A 253 -11.21 1.83 7.23
N TYR A 254 -10.04 1.88 6.61
CA TYR A 254 -9.74 1.15 5.36
C TYR A 254 -8.93 -0.13 5.59
N GLY A 255 -8.94 -0.67 6.82
CA GLY A 255 -8.35 -1.97 7.13
C GLY A 255 -6.83 -1.94 7.33
N VAL A 256 -6.23 -0.76 7.47
CA VAL A 256 -4.80 -0.59 7.75
C VAL A 256 -4.63 -0.38 9.24
N THR A 257 -4.23 -1.43 9.95
CA THR A 257 -4.13 -1.40 11.43
C THR A 257 -2.72 -1.22 11.95
N LYS A 258 -1.71 -1.37 11.08
CA LYS A 258 -0.30 -1.24 11.43
C LYS A 258 0.38 -0.24 10.53
N GLY A 259 1.27 0.56 11.11
CA GLY A 259 2.16 1.47 10.40
C GLY A 259 3.63 1.16 10.70
N ILE A 260 4.48 1.34 9.69
CA ILE A 260 5.94 1.33 9.81
C ILE A 260 6.45 2.58 9.09
N SER A 261 6.91 3.56 9.87
CA SER A 261 7.26 4.87 9.33
C SER A 261 8.66 5.29 9.76
N ALA A 262 9.41 5.88 8.82
CA ALA A 262 10.77 6.34 9.02
C ALA A 262 10.86 7.87 8.94
N PRO A 263 11.81 8.52 9.64
CA PRO A 263 12.00 9.95 9.55
C PRO A 263 12.31 10.41 8.12
N LYS A 264 11.75 11.58 7.77
CA LYS A 264 11.92 12.22 6.47
C LYS A 264 13.36 12.69 6.29
N PHE A 265 13.99 12.30 5.19
CA PHE A 265 15.34 12.76 4.86
C PHE A 265 15.32 14.18 4.28
N THR A 266 14.69 14.38 3.12
CA THR A 266 14.76 15.67 2.40
C THR A 266 13.41 16.17 1.87
N GLY A 267 12.47 15.25 1.70
CA GLY A 267 11.11 15.47 1.23
C GLY A 267 10.32 14.17 1.35
N GLY A 268 9.08 14.16 0.88
CA GLY A 268 8.31 12.92 0.73
C GLY A 268 9.13 11.85 0.00
N LEU A 269 8.87 10.57 0.31
CA LEU A 269 9.52 9.41 -0.29
C LEU A 269 11.02 9.25 -0.03
N THR A 270 11.60 10.07 0.85
CA THR A 270 13.00 9.95 1.23
C THR A 270 13.11 9.73 2.72
N HIS A 271 13.86 8.71 3.13
CA HIS A 271 13.94 8.28 4.52
C HIS A 271 15.39 8.17 4.98
N SER A 272 15.63 8.57 6.24
CA SER A 272 16.91 8.42 6.92
C SER A 272 16.69 8.31 8.43
N GLY A 273 17.29 7.30 9.07
CA GLY A 273 17.11 7.06 10.51
C GLY A 273 16.58 5.65 10.81
N THR A 274 15.93 5.46 11.95
CA THR A 274 15.20 4.21 12.25
C THR A 274 13.71 4.38 12.08
N SER A 275 13.03 3.37 11.52
CA SER A 275 11.56 3.36 11.50
C SER A 275 10.98 2.80 12.79
N VAL A 276 9.79 3.28 13.15
CA VAL A 276 8.99 2.78 14.29
C VAL A 276 7.80 1.96 13.78
N GLY A 277 7.46 0.90 14.49
CA GLY A 277 6.31 0.04 14.24
C GLY A 277 5.21 0.32 15.26
N PHE A 278 4.03 0.74 14.78
CA PHE A 278 2.92 1.16 15.65
C PHE A 278 1.54 0.70 15.15
N ASN A 279 0.55 0.80 16.03
CA ASN A 279 -0.87 0.54 15.75
C ASN A 279 -1.56 1.84 15.35
N THR A 280 -2.32 1.82 14.25
CA THR A 280 -3.00 3.02 13.72
C THR A 280 -4.20 3.44 14.56
N ASP A 281 -4.65 2.61 15.49
CA ASP A 281 -5.76 2.91 16.40
C ASP A 281 -5.32 3.42 17.79
N ALA A 282 -4.01 3.58 17.98
CA ALA A 282 -3.45 4.02 19.25
C ALA A 282 -3.70 5.51 19.51
N LEU A 283 -3.96 5.85 20.77
CA LEU A 283 -4.16 7.24 21.18
C LEU A 283 -2.83 7.95 21.47
N HIS A 284 -1.85 7.22 22.01
CA HIS A 284 -0.51 7.75 22.29
C HIS A 284 0.51 6.61 22.43
N ALA A 285 1.80 6.93 22.32
CA ALA A 285 2.87 5.93 22.27
C ALA A 285 2.99 5.06 23.54
N LEU A 286 2.56 5.57 24.70
CA LEU A 286 2.56 4.83 25.98
C LEU A 286 1.39 3.84 26.16
N GLU A 287 0.43 3.83 25.23
CA GLU A 287 -0.70 2.90 25.33
C GLU A 287 -0.21 1.47 25.05
N LYS A 288 -0.73 0.49 25.79
CA LYS A 288 -0.31 -0.90 25.65
C LYS A 288 -0.55 -1.40 24.23
N GLY A 289 0.53 -1.81 23.55
CA GLY A 289 0.47 -2.30 22.16
C GLY A 289 0.44 -1.19 21.10
N ALA A 290 0.50 0.09 21.48
CA ALA A 290 0.59 1.21 20.54
C ALA A 290 1.87 1.15 19.71
N VAL A 291 3.01 0.94 20.36
CA VAL A 291 4.30 0.69 19.72
C VAL A 291 4.61 -0.78 19.87
N TRP A 292 4.58 -1.54 18.78
CA TRP A 292 4.92 -2.96 18.77
C TRP A 292 6.39 -3.21 18.42
N SER A 293 7.09 -2.19 17.91
CA SER A 293 8.54 -2.18 17.75
C SER A 293 9.07 -0.75 17.75
N GLU A 294 9.97 -0.43 18.68
CA GLU A 294 10.59 0.90 18.76
C GLU A 294 11.49 1.21 17.56
N ASP A 295 12.18 0.19 17.05
CA ASP A 295 13.11 0.29 15.93
C ASP A 295 12.93 -0.93 15.02
N VAL A 296 12.26 -0.73 13.89
CA VAL A 296 11.94 -1.79 12.92
C VAL A 296 13.05 -2.01 11.91
N ALA A 297 13.66 -0.92 11.41
CA ALA A 297 14.66 -0.97 10.34
C ALA A 297 15.50 0.32 10.32
N VAL A 298 16.72 0.24 9.79
CA VAL A 298 17.54 1.41 9.48
C VAL A 298 17.31 1.81 8.02
N HIS A 299 16.99 3.07 7.77
CA HIS A 299 16.66 3.60 6.43
C HIS A 299 17.77 4.48 5.88
N ARG A 300 18.08 4.33 4.58
CA ARG A 300 18.96 5.24 3.83
C ARG A 300 18.40 5.53 2.45
N THR A 301 18.49 6.78 2.03
CA THR A 301 18.11 7.21 0.68
C THR A 301 19.31 7.19 -0.26
N LEU A 302 19.16 6.50 -1.40
CA LEU A 302 20.16 6.39 -2.48
C LEU A 302 19.57 6.82 -3.85
N THR A 303 18.44 7.54 -3.84
CA THR A 303 17.89 8.18 -5.05
C THR A 303 18.69 9.44 -5.42
N LEU A 304 18.26 10.18 -6.44
CA LEU A 304 18.86 11.48 -6.77
C LEU A 304 18.87 12.46 -5.59
N ALA A 305 17.97 12.28 -4.61
CA ALA A 305 17.94 13.09 -3.40
C ALA A 305 19.17 12.91 -2.50
N ALA A 306 19.94 11.82 -2.65
CA ALA A 306 21.17 11.59 -1.89
C ALA A 306 22.34 12.51 -2.29
N LYS A 307 22.27 13.12 -3.48
CA LYS A 307 23.33 13.98 -4.04
C LYS A 307 23.36 15.36 -3.37
N ARG A 308 23.91 15.44 -2.15
CA ARG A 308 23.99 16.69 -1.37
C ARG A 308 25.09 16.65 -0.31
N GLY A 309 25.48 17.83 0.18
CA GLY A 309 26.46 17.97 1.27
C GLY A 309 27.75 17.22 0.95
N ASP A 310 28.20 16.38 1.89
CA ASP A 310 29.40 15.56 1.76
C ASP A 310 29.26 14.42 0.73
N ASN A 311 28.05 14.20 0.21
CA ASN A 311 27.74 13.22 -0.82
C ASN A 311 27.27 13.89 -2.12
N PRO A 312 28.10 14.66 -2.85
CA PRO A 312 27.67 15.37 -4.05
C PRO A 312 27.26 14.47 -5.24
N SER A 313 27.45 13.16 -5.13
CA SER A 313 27.17 12.17 -6.17
C SER A 313 26.58 10.87 -5.61
N ILE A 314 25.98 10.04 -6.48
CA ILE A 314 25.57 8.67 -6.11
C ILE A 314 26.79 7.83 -5.72
N SER A 315 27.93 8.02 -6.39
CA SER A 315 29.18 7.32 -6.06
C SER A 315 29.67 7.62 -4.65
N SER A 316 29.61 8.88 -4.21
CA SER A 316 29.94 9.26 -2.83
C SER A 316 28.92 8.71 -1.84
N ALA A 317 27.62 8.75 -2.14
CA ALA A 317 26.59 8.19 -1.25
C ALA A 317 26.74 6.67 -1.04
N ILE A 318 26.99 5.92 -2.11
CA ILE A 318 27.31 4.48 -2.06
C ILE A 318 28.63 4.24 -1.31
N GLY A 319 29.64 5.11 -1.53
CA GLY A 319 30.90 5.09 -0.81
C GLY A 319 30.73 5.26 0.70
N ALA A 320 29.95 6.25 1.12
CA ALA A 320 29.63 6.53 2.51
C ALA A 320 28.89 5.35 3.15
N LEU A 321 27.86 4.81 2.51
CA LEU A 321 27.14 3.63 3.01
C LEU A 321 28.08 2.44 3.23
N ARG A 322 28.96 2.14 2.26
CA ARG A 322 29.96 1.07 2.39
C ARG A 322 30.89 1.31 3.56
N HIS A 323 31.40 2.53 3.69
CA HIS A 323 32.33 2.90 4.75
C HIS A 323 31.70 2.70 6.13
N SER A 324 30.52 3.26 6.36
CA SER A 324 29.83 3.17 7.66
C SER A 324 29.46 1.73 8.04
N LEU A 325 29.05 0.89 7.08
CA LEU A 325 28.78 -0.53 7.34
C LEU A 325 30.05 -1.31 7.66
N LEU A 326 31.14 -1.10 6.91
CA LEU A 326 32.42 -1.78 7.19
C LEU A 326 33.04 -1.32 8.52
N GLU A 327 32.86 -0.05 8.87
CA GLU A 327 33.25 0.46 10.19
C GLU A 327 32.46 -0.25 11.30
N ALA A 328 31.14 -0.43 11.14
CA ALA A 328 30.32 -1.20 12.07
C ALA A 328 30.73 -2.68 12.15
N VAL A 329 31.23 -3.28 11.06
CA VAL A 329 31.82 -4.63 11.09
C VAL A 329 33.12 -4.63 11.91
N ALA A 330 34.02 -3.68 11.65
CA ALA A 330 35.34 -3.61 12.27
C ALA A 330 35.28 -3.33 13.78
N ASN A 331 34.55 -2.27 14.16
CA ASN A 331 34.49 -1.77 15.53
C ASN A 331 33.50 -2.56 16.39
N ASN A 332 33.94 -3.01 17.57
CA ASN A 332 33.05 -3.64 18.56
C ASN A 332 32.47 -2.64 19.57
N ASP A 333 32.94 -1.40 19.55
CA ASP A 333 32.47 -0.34 20.43
C ASP A 333 31.29 0.39 19.78
N THR A 334 30.14 0.43 20.46
CA THR A 334 28.97 1.21 20.05
C THR A 334 29.04 2.65 20.54
N GLY A 335 30.14 3.05 21.18
CA GLY A 335 30.26 4.32 21.89
C GLY A 335 29.36 4.37 23.13
N SER A 336 29.35 5.51 23.80
CA SER A 336 28.49 5.75 24.97
C SER A 336 27.02 5.98 24.62
N ASP A 337 26.70 6.26 23.35
CA ASP A 337 25.35 6.57 22.88
C ASP A 337 24.72 5.37 22.14
N PRO A 338 23.79 4.63 22.79
CA PRO A 338 23.13 3.47 22.18
C PRO A 338 22.15 3.85 21.05
N TYR A 339 21.84 5.13 20.87
CA TYR A 339 20.93 5.64 19.84
C TYR A 339 21.67 6.28 18.66
N SER A 340 23.00 6.24 18.66
CA SER A 340 23.82 6.73 17.56
C SER A 340 23.64 5.90 16.28
N GLU A 341 23.90 6.52 15.13
CA GLU A 341 23.92 5.83 13.84
C GLU A 341 24.83 4.59 13.86
N ALA A 342 26.03 4.73 14.45
CA ALA A 342 26.99 3.64 14.55
C ALA A 342 26.43 2.45 15.35
N ALA A 343 25.73 2.71 16.46
CA ALA A 343 25.08 1.67 17.26
C ALA A 343 23.99 0.93 16.47
N TYR A 344 23.17 1.64 15.69
CA TYR A 344 22.15 1.01 14.84
C TYR A 344 22.72 0.26 13.64
N LEU A 345 23.76 0.80 12.99
CA LEU A 345 24.47 0.06 11.93
C LEU A 345 25.14 -1.20 12.48
N LYS A 346 25.55 -1.20 13.75
CA LYS A 346 26.02 -2.42 14.42
C LYS A 346 24.94 -3.50 14.51
N LYS A 347 23.74 -3.12 14.95
CA LYS A 347 22.57 -4.02 14.97
C LYS A 347 22.25 -4.56 13.56
N VAL A 348 22.40 -3.72 12.54
CA VAL A 348 22.23 -4.11 11.13
C VAL A 348 23.23 -5.19 10.70
N VAL A 349 24.54 -4.98 10.93
CA VAL A 349 25.57 -5.96 10.53
C VAL A 349 25.56 -7.24 11.38
N ASN A 350 25.04 -7.17 12.61
CA ASN A 350 24.76 -8.35 13.45
C ASN A 350 23.51 -9.14 12.99
N GLY A 351 22.75 -8.60 12.04
CA GLY A 351 21.51 -9.22 11.57
C GLY A 351 20.31 -8.99 12.48
N GLU A 352 20.40 -8.14 13.50
CA GLU A 352 19.31 -7.82 14.44
C GLU A 352 18.28 -6.86 13.83
N LEU A 353 18.70 -5.98 12.92
CA LEU A 353 17.81 -5.07 12.17
C LEU A 353 18.06 -5.17 10.66
N PRO A 354 17.02 -5.02 9.82
CA PRO A 354 17.17 -4.87 8.38
C PRO A 354 17.64 -3.45 8.01
N LEU A 355 18.36 -3.35 6.90
CA LEU A 355 18.70 -2.12 6.21
C LEU A 355 17.74 -1.90 5.04
N VAL A 356 16.96 -0.82 5.10
CA VAL A 356 16.05 -0.40 4.03
C VAL A 356 16.70 0.68 3.19
N LEU A 357 16.77 0.46 1.89
CA LEU A 357 17.37 1.38 0.93
C LEU A 357 16.29 1.96 -0.01
N THR A 358 16.08 3.27 0.05
CA THR A 358 15.24 3.97 -0.93
C THR A 358 16.04 4.19 -2.21
N VAL A 359 15.71 3.48 -3.28
CA VAL A 359 16.49 3.48 -4.54
C VAL A 359 15.60 3.11 -5.73
N HIS A 360 15.78 3.75 -6.89
CA HIS A 360 14.99 3.44 -8.10
C HIS A 360 15.81 2.82 -9.24
N SER A 361 16.98 3.40 -9.57
CA SER A 361 17.80 2.99 -10.72
C SER A 361 18.39 1.60 -10.56
N ALA A 362 18.34 0.79 -11.62
CA ALA A 362 18.94 -0.55 -11.66
C ALA A 362 20.44 -0.52 -11.33
N ASP A 363 21.16 0.50 -11.81
CA ASP A 363 22.60 0.63 -11.59
C ASP A 363 22.92 0.90 -10.11
N THR A 364 22.10 1.72 -9.45
CA THR A 364 22.25 2.00 -8.02
C THR A 364 21.83 0.80 -7.16
N ILE A 365 20.81 0.04 -7.58
CA ILE A 365 20.43 -1.23 -6.96
C ILE A 365 21.62 -2.20 -7.01
N VAL A 366 22.23 -2.40 -8.17
CA VAL A 366 23.42 -3.26 -8.32
C VAL A 366 24.58 -2.74 -7.45
N ALA A 367 24.80 -1.43 -7.39
CA ALA A 367 25.82 -0.86 -6.51
C ALA A 367 25.56 -1.17 -5.03
N ALA A 368 24.30 -1.10 -4.57
CA ALA A 368 23.91 -1.49 -3.23
C ALA A 368 24.09 -2.99 -2.96
N LEU A 369 23.75 -3.86 -3.93
CA LEU A 369 24.00 -5.30 -3.84
C LEU A 369 25.49 -5.63 -3.73
N ARG A 370 26.35 -4.88 -4.44
CA ARG A 370 27.82 -5.00 -4.28
C ARG A 370 28.28 -4.60 -2.89
N VAL A 371 27.70 -3.53 -2.30
CA VAL A 371 28.01 -3.14 -0.92
C VAL A 371 27.59 -4.24 0.05
N LYS A 372 26.39 -4.81 -0.11
CA LYS A 372 25.93 -5.97 0.69
C LYS A 372 26.94 -7.12 0.62
N ALA A 373 27.35 -7.54 -0.58
CA ALA A 373 28.32 -8.62 -0.76
C ALA A 373 29.67 -8.31 -0.06
N THR A 374 30.21 -7.10 -0.23
CA THR A 374 31.46 -6.69 0.44
C THR A 374 31.35 -6.72 1.97
N VAL A 375 30.20 -6.32 2.54
CA VAL A 375 29.98 -6.35 3.99
C VAL A 375 29.85 -7.79 4.50
N GLU A 376 29.15 -8.65 3.77
CA GLU A 376 29.02 -10.08 4.10
C GLU A 376 30.37 -10.82 4.03
N GLU A 377 31.22 -10.50 3.06
CA GLU A 377 32.61 -10.99 2.99
C GLU A 377 33.43 -10.56 4.21
N ALA A 378 33.32 -9.29 4.62
CA ALA A 378 34.00 -8.78 5.81
C ALA A 378 33.50 -9.44 7.11
N LEU A 379 32.20 -9.72 7.20
CA LEU A 379 31.59 -10.44 8.32
C LEU A 379 32.08 -11.90 8.38
N ALA A 380 32.10 -12.59 7.25
CA ALA A 380 32.59 -13.97 7.16
C ALA A 380 34.08 -14.08 7.54
N ALA A 381 34.90 -13.09 7.17
CA ALA A 381 36.30 -13.03 7.57
C ALA A 381 36.49 -12.88 9.10
N LYS A 382 35.51 -12.30 9.81
CA LYS A 382 35.56 -12.04 11.26
C LYS A 382 34.95 -13.16 12.10
N SER A 383 33.94 -13.88 11.60
CA SER A 383 33.15 -14.81 12.43
C SER A 383 33.81 -16.17 12.67
N HIS A 384 34.85 -16.55 11.91
CA HIS A 384 35.46 -17.90 11.93
C HIS A 384 34.45 -19.07 11.86
N SER A 385 33.19 -18.79 11.54
CA SER A 385 32.08 -19.73 11.50
C SER A 385 31.90 -20.30 10.09
N THR A 386 31.36 -21.50 10.00
CA THR A 386 31.02 -22.14 8.72
C THR A 386 29.81 -21.52 8.03
N GLU A 387 28.94 -20.82 8.77
CA GLU A 387 27.85 -20.02 8.22
C GLU A 387 28.23 -18.54 8.21
N SER A 388 28.22 -17.91 7.03
CA SER A 388 28.48 -16.49 6.85
C SER A 388 27.25 -15.67 7.29
N PRO A 389 27.41 -14.64 8.14
CA PRO A 389 26.31 -13.76 8.51
C PRO A 389 25.74 -13.07 7.26
N LYS A 390 24.41 -13.11 7.09
CA LYS A 390 23.73 -12.46 5.96
C LYS A 390 23.12 -11.13 6.40
N LEU A 391 23.44 -10.08 5.67
CA LEU A 391 22.89 -8.75 5.89
C LEU A 391 21.45 -8.71 5.38
N ARG A 392 20.48 -8.40 6.24
CA ARG A 392 19.08 -8.22 5.80
C ARG A 392 18.94 -6.87 5.10
N VAL A 393 18.72 -6.88 3.79
CA VAL A 393 18.55 -5.67 2.98
C VAL A 393 17.20 -5.70 2.28
N ALA A 394 16.49 -4.59 2.31
CA ALA A 394 15.23 -4.37 1.61
C ALA A 394 15.34 -3.13 0.73
N ILE A 395 14.67 -3.16 -0.43
CA ILE A 395 14.54 -2.00 -1.31
C ILE A 395 13.16 -1.41 -1.16
N ILE A 396 13.08 -0.09 -1.05
CA ILE A 396 11.84 0.67 -1.23
C ILE A 396 11.98 1.59 -2.44
N GLY A 397 10.91 1.72 -3.21
CA GLY A 397 10.93 2.36 -4.52
C GLY A 397 11.11 1.31 -5.60
N GLY A 398 12.32 1.18 -6.14
CA GLY A 398 12.67 0.09 -7.06
C GLY A 398 12.02 0.19 -8.43
N ALA A 399 11.86 1.40 -8.99
CA ALA A 399 11.19 1.59 -10.28
C ALA A 399 11.83 0.78 -11.42
N GLU A 400 13.17 0.61 -11.40
CA GLU A 400 13.91 -0.20 -12.37
C GLU A 400 14.34 -1.57 -11.82
N SER A 401 13.78 -2.01 -10.67
CA SER A 401 14.13 -3.30 -10.04
C SER A 401 13.86 -4.51 -10.95
N HIS A 402 12.86 -4.41 -11.83
CA HIS A 402 12.54 -5.42 -12.83
C HIS A 402 13.72 -5.75 -13.77
N LEU A 403 14.65 -4.81 -13.99
CA LEU A 403 15.84 -5.03 -14.83
C LEU A 403 16.91 -5.90 -14.17
N VAL A 404 16.82 -6.07 -12.84
CA VAL A 404 17.81 -6.76 -12.00
C VAL A 404 17.14 -7.74 -11.04
N ALA A 405 15.96 -8.24 -11.42
CA ALA A 405 15.13 -9.10 -10.57
C ALA A 405 15.83 -10.41 -10.21
N SER A 406 16.60 -11.00 -11.14
CA SER A 406 17.41 -12.19 -10.89
C SER A 406 18.48 -11.98 -9.83
N GLU A 407 19.15 -10.83 -9.86
CA GLU A 407 20.20 -10.46 -8.93
C GLU A 407 19.62 -10.18 -7.54
N LEU A 408 18.44 -9.56 -7.48
CA LEU A 408 17.70 -9.34 -6.24
C LEU A 408 17.30 -10.67 -5.60
N ALA A 409 16.75 -11.60 -6.38
CA ALA A 409 16.37 -12.92 -5.91
C ALA A 409 17.59 -13.71 -5.40
N ALA A 410 18.69 -13.72 -6.16
CA ALA A 410 19.93 -14.39 -5.78
C ALA A 410 20.55 -13.80 -4.49
N ALA A 411 20.39 -12.50 -4.27
CA ALA A 411 20.85 -11.83 -3.05
C ALA A 411 19.87 -11.94 -1.87
N GLY A 412 18.68 -12.51 -2.07
CA GLY A 412 17.62 -12.58 -1.05
C GLY A 412 17.10 -11.20 -0.62
N VAL A 413 17.04 -10.25 -1.56
CA VAL A 413 16.61 -8.86 -1.31
C VAL A 413 15.19 -8.66 -1.82
N GLY A 414 14.28 -8.33 -0.90
CA GLY A 414 12.89 -8.02 -1.22
C GLY A 414 12.69 -6.57 -1.69
N VAL A 415 11.59 -6.34 -2.42
CA VAL A 415 11.27 -5.02 -3.00
C VAL A 415 9.89 -4.56 -2.57
N VAL A 416 9.81 -3.36 -2.01
CA VAL A 416 8.57 -2.62 -1.76
C VAL A 416 8.44 -1.55 -2.85
N LEU A 417 7.48 -1.73 -3.76
CA LEU A 417 7.22 -0.77 -4.83
C LEU A 417 6.42 0.43 -4.29
N ALA A 418 7.02 1.61 -4.37
CA ALA A 418 6.42 2.89 -3.99
C ALA A 418 7.01 4.00 -4.91
N PRO A 419 6.32 4.41 -5.99
CA PRO A 419 4.98 3.97 -6.40
C PRO A 419 4.91 2.56 -6.97
N PHE A 420 3.82 1.85 -6.67
CA PHE A 420 3.44 0.59 -7.33
C PHE A 420 3.01 0.80 -8.78
N GLN A 421 2.11 1.77 -9.04
CA GLN A 421 1.75 2.18 -10.40
C GLN A 421 2.89 3.06 -10.93
N SER A 422 4.00 2.43 -11.29
CA SER A 422 5.23 3.17 -11.57
C SER A 422 5.09 4.00 -12.85
N TYR A 423 5.39 5.29 -12.72
CA TYR A 423 5.63 6.23 -13.81
C TYR A 423 6.91 7.02 -13.48
N SER A 424 7.52 7.64 -14.48
CA SER A 424 8.81 8.29 -14.29
C SER A 424 8.67 9.72 -13.78
N ASN A 425 8.77 9.92 -12.46
CA ASN A 425 8.85 11.26 -11.84
C ASN A 425 10.25 11.86 -11.98
N THR A 426 11.27 11.01 -11.91
CA THR A 426 12.68 11.40 -11.97
C THR A 426 13.44 10.52 -12.95
N TRP A 427 14.63 10.96 -13.36
CA TRP A 427 15.42 10.27 -14.39
C TRP A 427 15.86 8.85 -13.99
N ASP A 428 16.04 8.60 -12.69
CA ASP A 428 16.35 7.27 -12.14
C ASP A 428 15.16 6.29 -12.16
N GLN A 429 14.00 6.73 -12.67
CA GLN A 429 12.80 5.92 -12.86
C GLN A 429 12.40 5.77 -14.35
N ARG A 430 13.20 6.31 -15.30
CA ARG A 430 12.85 6.43 -16.73
C ARG A 430 12.50 5.12 -17.45
N ARG A 431 12.91 3.96 -16.91
CA ARG A 431 12.65 2.63 -17.47
C ARG A 431 11.55 1.88 -16.73
N SER A 432 10.76 2.52 -15.87
CA SER A 432 9.66 1.87 -15.15
C SER A 432 8.67 1.19 -16.09
N LEU A 433 8.17 0.02 -15.70
CA LEU A 433 7.11 -0.68 -16.43
C LEU A 433 5.74 -0.16 -15.99
N THR A 434 5.02 0.49 -16.90
CA THR A 434 3.67 1.04 -16.66
C THR A 434 2.57 -0.02 -16.71
N GLY A 435 2.85 -1.18 -17.34
CA GLY A 435 1.85 -2.21 -17.61
C GLY A 435 1.10 -2.00 -18.92
N ALA A 436 0.11 -2.87 -19.16
CA ALA A 436 -0.75 -2.79 -20.33
C ALA A 436 -1.46 -1.43 -20.40
N PRO A 437 -1.62 -0.85 -21.61
CA PRO A 437 -1.28 -1.43 -22.92
C PRO A 437 0.18 -1.23 -23.36
N LEU A 438 0.98 -0.47 -22.61
CA LEU A 438 2.29 0.00 -23.07
C LEU A 438 3.41 -1.03 -22.91
N THR A 439 3.35 -1.86 -21.86
CA THR A 439 4.34 -2.90 -21.60
C THR A 439 3.68 -4.24 -21.32
N ASN A 440 4.32 -5.32 -21.74
CA ASN A 440 3.86 -6.68 -21.43
C ASN A 440 4.28 -7.07 -20.02
N GLY A 441 3.36 -6.88 -19.07
CA GLY A 441 3.61 -7.09 -17.65
C GLY A 441 4.09 -5.82 -16.93
N THR A 442 4.16 -5.96 -15.61
CA THR A 442 4.50 -4.90 -14.64
C THR A 442 5.80 -5.23 -13.90
N ALA A 443 6.27 -4.28 -13.08
CA ALA A 443 7.39 -4.55 -12.18
C ALA A 443 7.07 -5.69 -11.20
N VAL A 444 5.83 -5.76 -10.69
CA VAL A 444 5.37 -6.85 -9.83
C VAL A 444 5.49 -8.19 -10.53
N ASP A 445 5.03 -8.30 -11.77
CA ASP A 445 5.09 -9.56 -12.53
C ASP A 445 6.53 -10.06 -12.68
N THR A 446 7.44 -9.17 -13.08
CA THR A 446 8.85 -9.52 -13.32
C THR A 446 9.56 -9.95 -12.03
N LEU A 447 9.28 -9.25 -10.92
CA LEU A 447 9.85 -9.58 -9.62
C LEU A 447 9.33 -10.93 -9.08
N LEU A 448 8.03 -11.19 -9.22
CA LEU A 448 7.43 -12.46 -8.82
C LEU A 448 7.94 -13.63 -9.68
N ASP A 449 8.06 -13.44 -10.99
CA ASP A 449 8.59 -14.45 -11.91
C ASP A 449 10.06 -14.81 -11.56
N ALA A 450 10.83 -13.85 -11.03
CA ALA A 450 12.19 -14.08 -10.54
C ALA A 450 12.27 -14.66 -9.11
N GLY A 451 11.15 -14.76 -8.38
CA GLY A 451 11.13 -15.22 -6.99
C GLY A 451 11.47 -14.16 -5.94
N VAL A 452 11.41 -12.87 -6.30
CA VAL A 452 11.61 -11.75 -5.37
C VAL A 452 10.35 -11.54 -4.53
N VAL A 453 10.48 -11.55 -3.20
CA VAL A 453 9.38 -11.18 -2.30
C VAL A 453 9.07 -9.70 -2.53
N THR A 454 7.85 -9.43 -2.96
CA THR A 454 7.42 -8.10 -3.40
C THR A 454 6.26 -7.60 -2.56
N ALA A 455 6.26 -6.32 -2.21
CA ALA A 455 5.15 -5.64 -1.54
C ALA A 455 4.82 -4.31 -2.23
N ILE A 456 3.63 -3.77 -1.94
CA ILE A 456 3.18 -2.45 -2.35
C ILE A 456 3.31 -1.53 -1.12
N GLY A 457 4.09 -0.46 -1.27
CA GLY A 457 4.23 0.59 -0.26
C GLY A 457 3.39 1.82 -0.60
N LEU A 458 3.39 2.77 0.32
CA LEU A 458 2.74 4.07 0.16
C LEU A 458 3.74 5.07 -0.42
N GLU A 459 3.44 5.59 -1.62
CA GLU A 459 4.17 6.74 -2.16
C GLU A 459 3.73 8.04 -1.45
N GLU A 460 2.45 8.13 -1.13
CA GLU A 460 1.82 9.27 -0.50
C GLU A 460 0.81 8.77 0.54
N ASP A 461 0.61 9.51 1.62
CA ASP A 461 -0.22 9.05 2.74
C ASP A 461 -1.70 8.88 2.37
N TRP A 462 -2.20 9.62 1.38
CA TRP A 462 -3.58 9.51 0.93
C TRP A 462 -3.88 8.19 0.21
N LEU A 463 -2.86 7.44 -0.25
CA LEU A 463 -3.02 6.12 -0.86
C LEU A 463 -3.41 5.03 0.16
N ILE A 464 -3.35 5.32 1.46
CA ILE A 464 -3.62 4.34 2.52
C ILE A 464 -5.02 3.72 2.42
N ARG A 465 -5.99 4.48 1.93
CA ARG A 465 -7.37 4.02 1.70
C ARG A 465 -7.52 3.12 0.47
N ASP A 466 -6.54 3.14 -0.42
CA ASP A 466 -6.58 2.48 -1.72
C ASP A 466 -5.76 1.18 -1.76
N LEU A 467 -5.04 0.79 -0.69
CA LEU A 467 -4.16 -0.39 -0.68
C LEU A 467 -4.84 -1.68 -1.18
N GLY A 468 -6.07 -1.97 -0.74
CA GLY A 468 -6.82 -3.12 -1.24
C GLY A 468 -7.13 -3.03 -2.75
N LEU A 469 -7.45 -1.82 -3.24
CA LEU A 469 -7.69 -1.59 -4.66
C LEU A 469 -6.38 -1.68 -5.47
N LEU A 470 -5.24 -1.20 -4.95
CA LEU A 470 -3.93 -1.34 -5.57
C LEU A 470 -3.52 -2.81 -5.69
N ALA A 471 -3.76 -3.61 -4.66
CA ALA A 471 -3.60 -5.07 -4.72
C ALA A 471 -4.51 -5.69 -5.79
N GLY A 472 -5.75 -5.20 -5.92
CA GLY A 472 -6.67 -5.62 -6.99
C GLY A 472 -6.15 -5.26 -8.39
N ILE A 473 -5.54 -4.09 -8.57
CA ILE A 473 -4.89 -3.71 -9.84
C ILE A 473 -3.76 -4.68 -10.16
N ALA A 474 -2.89 -4.98 -9.19
CA ALA A 474 -1.82 -5.98 -9.39
C ALA A 474 -2.39 -7.34 -9.79
N GLN A 475 -3.48 -7.78 -9.15
CA GLN A 475 -4.14 -9.05 -9.47
C GLN A 475 -4.71 -9.08 -10.89
N LYS A 476 -5.55 -8.10 -11.24
CA LYS A 476 -6.29 -8.06 -12.51
C LYS A 476 -5.36 -7.79 -13.69
N ASN A 477 -4.26 -7.05 -13.47
CA ASN A 477 -3.28 -6.74 -14.51
C ASN A 477 -2.12 -7.73 -14.60
N GLY A 478 -1.96 -8.63 -13.61
CA GLY A 478 -0.89 -9.62 -13.57
C GLY A 478 -1.10 -10.84 -14.49
N ASN A 479 -2.15 -10.86 -15.32
CA ASN A 479 -2.48 -11.92 -16.28
C ASN A 479 -2.55 -13.33 -15.63
N GLY A 480 -3.14 -13.41 -14.43
CA GLY A 480 -3.34 -14.66 -13.70
C GLY A 480 -2.18 -15.12 -12.81
N ARG A 481 -1.07 -14.36 -12.73
CA ARG A 481 0.08 -14.70 -11.85
C ARG A 481 -0.25 -14.64 -10.35
N LEU A 482 -1.20 -13.79 -9.98
CA LEU A 482 -1.59 -13.54 -8.60
C LEU A 482 -2.99 -14.12 -8.32
N SER A 483 -3.05 -15.02 -7.35
CA SER A 483 -4.33 -15.33 -6.68
C SER A 483 -4.77 -14.15 -5.81
N GLU A 484 -6.03 -14.13 -5.38
CA GLU A 484 -6.54 -13.10 -4.46
C GLU A 484 -5.69 -13.00 -3.17
N LYS A 485 -5.41 -14.15 -2.54
CA LYS A 485 -4.58 -14.22 -1.35
C LYS A 485 -3.19 -13.62 -1.57
N LYS A 486 -2.53 -13.95 -2.69
CA LYS A 486 -1.19 -13.43 -3.01
C LYS A 486 -1.22 -11.93 -3.31
N ALA A 487 -2.30 -11.42 -3.92
CA ALA A 487 -2.48 -9.99 -4.12
C ALA A 487 -2.66 -9.26 -2.77
N LEU A 488 -3.48 -9.79 -1.87
CA LEU A 488 -3.65 -9.25 -0.52
C LEU A 488 -2.33 -9.27 0.29
N ASP A 489 -1.51 -10.30 0.11
CA ASP A 489 -0.20 -10.39 0.74
C ASP A 489 0.76 -9.25 0.32
N LEU A 490 0.58 -8.66 -0.88
CA LEU A 490 1.38 -7.51 -1.33
C LEU A 490 1.22 -6.29 -0.42
N VAL A 491 0.07 -6.11 0.22
CA VAL A 491 -0.25 -4.95 1.08
C VAL A 491 -0.38 -5.33 2.57
N SER A 492 -0.03 -6.57 2.91
CA SER A 492 -0.10 -7.10 4.28
C SER A 492 1.19 -7.86 4.62
N THR A 493 1.21 -9.18 4.47
CA THR A 493 2.25 -10.04 5.04
C THR A 493 3.64 -9.89 4.40
N ASN A 494 3.72 -9.44 3.14
CA ASN A 494 5.00 -9.41 2.43
C ASN A 494 5.97 -8.37 2.98
N VAL A 495 5.51 -7.25 3.54
CA VAL A 495 6.45 -6.27 4.16
C VAL A 495 7.19 -6.89 5.34
N TYR A 496 6.51 -7.71 6.15
CA TYR A 496 7.14 -8.41 7.27
C TYR A 496 8.15 -9.46 6.79
N LYS A 497 7.84 -10.20 5.73
CA LYS A 497 8.78 -11.15 5.10
C LYS A 497 10.03 -10.43 4.56
N ILE A 498 9.85 -9.28 3.90
CA ILE A 498 10.94 -8.47 3.34
C ILE A 498 11.85 -7.94 4.46
N LEU A 499 11.28 -7.49 5.57
CA LEU A 499 12.02 -6.95 6.71
C LEU A 499 12.53 -8.05 7.68
N GLY A 500 12.08 -9.30 7.51
CA GLY A 500 12.38 -10.41 8.42
C GLY A 500 11.82 -10.20 9.82
N ILE A 501 10.61 -9.65 9.91
CA ILE A 501 9.89 -9.45 11.16
C ILE A 501 9.02 -10.69 11.39
N GLU A 502 9.20 -11.34 12.54
CA GLU A 502 8.32 -12.42 12.97
C GLU A 502 7.02 -11.84 13.49
N GLU A 503 5.93 -12.06 12.76
CA GLU A 503 4.60 -11.68 13.23
C GLU A 503 4.07 -12.75 14.20
N SER A 504 3.65 -12.33 15.41
CA SER A 504 2.98 -13.23 16.34
C SER A 504 1.66 -13.70 15.71
N GLN A 505 1.61 -14.95 15.27
CA GLN A 505 0.40 -15.61 14.78
C GLN A 505 -0.52 -16.09 15.93
N SER A 506 -0.34 -15.57 17.15
CA SER A 506 -1.19 -15.94 18.27
C SER A 506 -2.65 -15.63 17.96
N ARG A 507 -3.53 -16.63 18.14
CA ARG A 507 -4.98 -16.44 18.02
C ARG A 507 -5.51 -15.35 18.95
N ASN A 508 -4.80 -15.08 20.05
CA ASN A 508 -5.15 -14.05 21.02
C ASN A 508 -4.75 -12.67 20.47
N ALA A 509 -5.73 -11.79 20.29
CA ALA A 509 -5.57 -10.41 19.80
C ALA A 509 -4.92 -10.30 18.41
N ARG A 510 -5.62 -10.80 17.38
CA ARG A 510 -5.15 -10.81 15.98
C ARG A 510 -5.51 -9.50 15.27
N HIS A 511 -4.69 -9.09 14.30
CA HIS A 511 -5.05 -8.04 13.36
C HIS A 511 -5.75 -8.64 12.14
N PHE A 512 -6.95 -8.15 11.81
CA PHE A 512 -7.73 -8.65 10.68
C PHE A 512 -8.72 -7.61 10.19
N VAL A 513 -9.29 -7.83 9.02
CA VAL A 513 -10.34 -6.98 8.45
C VAL A 513 -11.44 -7.85 7.89
N VAL A 514 -12.68 -7.46 8.17
CA VAL A 514 -13.89 -8.07 7.62
C VAL A 514 -14.44 -7.14 6.56
N TYR A 515 -14.68 -7.68 5.37
CA TYR A 515 -15.27 -6.97 4.24
C TYR A 515 -16.60 -7.59 3.84
N GLU A 516 -17.49 -6.75 3.31
CA GLU A 516 -18.60 -7.16 2.47
C GLU A 516 -18.24 -6.89 1.01
N GLY A 517 -18.30 -7.90 0.15
CA GLY A 517 -17.68 -7.88 -1.17
C GLY A 517 -16.15 -8.02 -1.13
N SER A 518 -15.53 -8.21 -2.30
CA SER A 518 -14.08 -8.41 -2.39
C SER A 518 -13.30 -7.13 -2.07
N PRO A 519 -12.28 -7.17 -1.19
CA PRO A 519 -11.40 -6.03 -0.92
C PRO A 519 -10.58 -5.57 -2.13
N LEU A 520 -10.52 -6.39 -3.19
CA LEU A 520 -9.79 -6.12 -4.43
C LEU A 520 -10.63 -5.40 -5.49
N GLU A 521 -11.89 -5.07 -5.19
CA GLU A 521 -12.84 -4.50 -6.16
C GLU A 521 -13.50 -3.21 -5.64
N ILE A 522 -13.99 -2.38 -6.57
CA ILE A 522 -14.69 -1.11 -6.25
C ILE A 522 -15.84 -1.33 -5.26
N GLY A 523 -16.53 -2.48 -5.32
CA GLY A 523 -17.66 -2.80 -4.47
C GLY A 523 -17.33 -3.16 -3.01
N GLY A 524 -16.12 -3.60 -2.68
CA GLY A 524 -15.80 -4.10 -1.35
C GLY A 524 -15.85 -3.03 -0.25
N ARG A 525 -16.46 -3.29 0.90
CA ARG A 525 -16.46 -2.37 2.06
C ARG A 525 -15.98 -3.04 3.33
N VAL A 526 -15.17 -2.32 4.09
CA VAL A 526 -14.83 -2.72 5.46
C VAL A 526 -16.09 -2.68 6.31
N ARG A 527 -16.34 -3.76 7.05
CA ARG A 527 -17.45 -3.91 8.00
C ARG A 527 -16.98 -4.05 9.43
N ALA A 528 -15.76 -4.56 9.64
CA ALA A 528 -15.13 -4.59 10.93
C ALA A 528 -13.60 -4.71 10.83
N VAL A 529 -12.91 -4.29 11.87
CA VAL A 529 -11.44 -4.36 11.98
C VAL A 529 -11.06 -4.84 13.37
N GLY A 530 -10.19 -5.84 13.42
CA GLY A 530 -9.44 -6.18 14.63
C GLY A 530 -8.06 -5.54 14.57
N SER A 531 -7.71 -4.75 15.58
CA SER A 531 -6.45 -4.01 15.67
C SER A 531 -5.46 -4.63 16.66
N GLY A 532 -5.54 -5.95 16.90
CA GLY A 532 -4.69 -6.60 17.91
C GLY A 532 -5.02 -6.21 19.35
N ARG A 533 -6.27 -5.80 19.59
CA ARG A 533 -6.85 -5.52 20.91
C ARG A 533 -7.84 -6.62 21.30
N GLU A 534 -8.35 -6.57 22.52
CA GLU A 534 -9.36 -7.50 23.05
C GLU A 534 -10.78 -7.20 22.51
N THR A 535 -10.92 -6.27 21.57
CA THR A 535 -12.20 -5.88 20.96
C THR A 535 -12.09 -5.86 19.43
N VAL A 536 -13.25 -5.94 18.78
CA VAL A 536 -13.42 -5.78 17.34
C VAL A 536 -14.21 -4.51 17.08
N SER A 537 -13.64 -3.58 16.32
CA SER A 537 -14.35 -2.36 15.90
C SER A 537 -15.26 -2.66 14.73
N VAL A 538 -16.57 -2.58 14.94
CA VAL A 538 -17.61 -2.80 13.92
C VAL A 538 -18.14 -1.47 13.42
N PHE A 539 -18.22 -1.30 12.10
CA PHE A 539 -18.81 -0.12 11.46
C PHE A 539 -20.33 -0.29 11.38
N VAL A 540 -21.09 0.59 12.04
CA VAL A 540 -22.53 0.40 12.34
C VAL A 540 -23.45 1.18 11.43
#